data_AF-A0A4Z0IYA9-F1
#
_entry.id   AF-A0A4Z0IYA9-F1
#
_cell.length_a   1.000
_cell.length_b   1.000
_cell.length_c   1.000
_cell.angle_alpha   90.00
_cell.angle_beta   90.00
_cell.angle_gamma   90.00
#
_symmetry.space_group_name_H-M   'P 1'
#
loop_
_entity.id
_entity.type
_entity.pdbx_description
1 polymer ?
#
loop_
_entity_poly.entity_id
_entity_poly.type
_entity_poly.pdbx_seq_one_letter_code
_entity_poly.pdbx_strand_id
1 'polypeptide(L)'
;MTGSGTEENGRLSVGEVLERDHHRIDGYFETFARTLSAGGPLDVEAFNTGAAGLRHHIYVEEVLHFPAMKTGGLMGPVFVMLREHGELWDRMDEIAAKLDAGADKAEIAPVWKSLEDGLEAHNEKEEKILYPAGDDLLTDDLGAEILETLANPDIPEGWTCEMAGRS
;
A
#
# COMPACT_ATOMS: atom_id res chain seq x y z
N MET A 1 49.90 3.05 -6.97
CA MET A 1 48.76 3.07 -7.90
C MET A 1 47.53 2.99 -7.03
N THR A 2 46.93 4.14 -6.75
CA THR A 2 45.69 4.29 -5.97
C THR A 2 44.51 4.40 -6.92
N GLY A 3 43.37 3.85 -6.50
CA GLY A 3 42.06 4.08 -7.09
C GLY A 3 41.37 2.74 -7.39
N SER A 4 40.16 2.47 -6.93
CA SER A 4 39.29 3.16 -5.98
C SER A 4 38.29 2.09 -5.56
N GLY A 5 38.04 1.95 -4.26
CA GLY A 5 36.85 1.24 -3.81
C GLY A 5 35.63 1.98 -4.35
N THR A 6 34.71 1.23 -4.93
CA THR A 6 33.33 1.69 -5.04
C THR A 6 32.67 1.17 -3.78
N GLU A 7 32.49 2.06 -2.80
CA GLU A 7 31.59 1.80 -1.69
C GLU A 7 30.19 1.64 -2.31
N GLU A 8 29.59 0.45 -2.17
CA GLU A 8 28.15 0.26 -2.33
C GLU A 8 27.49 1.10 -1.23
N ASN A 9 27.18 2.34 -1.57
CA ASN A 9 26.63 3.34 -0.68
C ASN A 9 25.23 2.90 -0.25
N GLY A 10 24.98 2.78 1.06
CA GLY A 10 23.77 2.24 1.68
C GLY A 10 22.52 3.09 1.48
N ARG A 11 22.11 3.26 0.23
CA ARG A 11 20.84 3.83 -0.20
C ARG A 11 19.90 2.67 -0.52
N LEU A 12 18.70 2.73 0.02
CA LEU A 12 17.67 1.70 -0.17
C LEU A 12 17.19 1.69 -1.62
N SER A 13 16.79 0.51 -2.11
CA SER A 13 16.04 0.38 -3.37
C SER A 13 14.65 0.98 -3.25
N VAL A 14 13.94 1.13 -4.38
CA VAL A 14 12.55 1.61 -4.37
C VAL A 14 11.67 0.58 -3.67
N GLY A 15 11.85 -0.70 -4.00
CA GLY A 15 11.18 -1.81 -3.33
C GLY A 15 11.35 -1.81 -1.80
N GLU A 16 12.57 -1.63 -1.31
CA GLU A 16 12.85 -1.56 0.14
C GLU A 16 12.17 -0.36 0.83
N VAL A 17 11.93 0.74 0.12
CA VAL A 17 11.22 1.89 0.67
C VAL A 17 9.70 1.69 0.64
N LEU A 18 9.16 1.05 -0.41
CA LEU A 18 7.75 0.65 -0.48
C LEU A 18 7.41 -0.36 0.64
N GLU A 19 8.26 -1.36 0.87
CA GLU A 19 8.10 -2.32 1.98
C GLU A 19 8.10 -1.62 3.35
N ARG A 20 8.94 -0.60 3.55
CA ARG A 20 8.88 0.21 4.78
C ARG A 20 7.57 0.99 4.92
N ASP A 21 6.99 1.40 3.80
CA ASP A 21 5.69 2.07 3.80
C ASP A 21 4.56 1.10 4.18
N HIS A 22 4.63 -0.17 3.75
CA HIS A 22 3.76 -1.25 4.25
C HIS A 22 3.83 -1.34 5.77
N HIS A 23 5.03 -1.48 6.34
CA HIS A 23 5.19 -1.58 7.79
C HIS A 23 4.65 -0.34 8.54
N ARG A 24 4.77 0.85 7.95
CA ARG A 24 4.19 2.07 8.51
C ARG A 24 2.67 1.99 8.53
N ILE A 25 2.05 1.55 7.44
CA ILE A 25 0.59 1.37 7.31
C ILE A 25 0.09 0.30 8.28
N ASP A 26 0.77 -0.84 8.33
CA ASP A 26 0.47 -1.96 9.23
C ASP A 26 0.47 -1.51 10.70
N GLY A 27 1.41 -0.65 11.10
CA GLY A 27 1.43 -0.11 12.48
C GLY A 27 0.16 0.66 12.87
N TYR A 28 -0.43 1.41 11.94
CA TYR A 28 -1.72 2.09 12.18
C TYR A 28 -2.88 1.09 12.23
N PHE A 29 -2.88 0.12 11.32
CA PHE A 29 -3.88 -0.93 11.26
C PHE A 29 -3.87 -1.86 12.48
N GLU A 30 -2.70 -2.25 12.97
CA GLU A 30 -2.55 -2.96 14.23
C GLU A 30 -3.09 -2.16 15.42
N THR A 31 -2.87 -0.84 15.44
CA THR A 31 -3.38 0.03 16.50
C THR A 31 -4.90 0.02 16.51
N PHE A 32 -5.51 0.16 15.33
CA PHE A 32 -6.96 0.03 15.18
C PHE A 32 -7.47 -1.35 15.60
N ALA A 33 -6.86 -2.44 15.10
CA ALA A 33 -7.26 -3.82 15.39
C ALA A 33 -7.24 -4.15 16.89
N ARG A 34 -6.24 -3.62 17.63
CA ARG A 34 -6.17 -3.74 19.09
C ARG A 34 -7.39 -3.12 19.77
N THR A 35 -7.84 -1.96 19.30
CA THR A 35 -9.04 -1.32 19.85
C THR A 35 -10.31 -2.07 19.46
N LEU A 36 -10.38 -2.63 18.26
CA LEU A 36 -11.51 -3.43 17.78
C LEU A 36 -11.72 -4.69 18.63
N SER A 37 -10.64 -5.29 19.14
CA SER A 37 -10.70 -6.49 20.00
C SER A 37 -10.86 -6.17 21.50
N ALA A 38 -10.67 -4.92 21.92
CA ALA A 38 -10.74 -4.50 23.32
C ALA A 38 -12.13 -4.03 23.76
N GLY A 39 -12.36 -3.91 25.07
CA GLY A 39 -13.63 -3.40 25.65
C GLY A 39 -13.80 -1.87 25.67
N GLY A 40 -12.93 -1.11 25.01
CA GLY A 40 -12.93 0.37 25.00
C GLY A 40 -13.48 1.01 23.72
N PRO A 41 -13.33 2.33 23.50
CA PRO A 41 -13.68 2.97 22.23
C PRO A 41 -12.77 2.49 21.08
N LEU A 42 -13.24 2.66 19.84
CA LEU A 42 -12.43 2.43 18.64
C LEU A 42 -11.48 3.60 18.39
N ASP A 43 -10.28 3.32 17.92
CA ASP A 43 -9.34 4.32 17.44
C ASP A 43 -9.58 4.63 15.95
N VAL A 44 -10.61 5.43 15.70
CA VAL A 44 -11.02 5.82 14.33
C VAL A 44 -9.91 6.61 13.62
N GLU A 45 -9.11 7.36 14.36
CA GLU A 45 -8.00 8.13 13.81
C GLU A 45 -6.89 7.21 13.29
N ALA A 46 -6.57 6.13 14.01
CA ALA A 46 -5.63 5.11 13.55
C ALA A 46 -6.11 4.44 12.24
N PHE A 47 -7.39 4.07 12.16
CA PHE A 47 -7.95 3.54 10.91
C PHE A 47 -7.85 4.55 9.76
N ASN A 48 -8.30 5.79 9.97
CA ASN A 48 -8.29 6.82 8.94
C ASN A 48 -6.87 7.14 8.46
N THR A 49 -5.90 7.16 9.36
CA THR A 49 -4.48 7.41 9.03
C THR A 49 -3.89 6.25 8.23
N GLY A 50 -4.16 5.00 8.64
CA GLY A 50 -3.75 3.81 7.89
C GLY A 50 -4.39 3.75 6.50
N ALA A 51 -5.69 4.00 6.41
CA ALA A 51 -6.44 3.98 5.16
C ALA A 51 -5.99 5.09 4.19
N ALA A 52 -5.71 6.30 4.69
CA ALA A 52 -5.12 7.37 3.87
C ALA A 52 -3.72 6.98 3.37
N GLY A 53 -2.90 6.36 4.23
CA GLY A 53 -1.59 5.84 3.87
C GLY A 53 -1.66 4.79 2.77
N LEU A 54 -2.54 3.79 2.91
CA LEU A 54 -2.70 2.73 1.91
C LEU A 54 -3.24 3.26 0.57
N ARG A 55 -4.19 4.20 0.58
CA ARG A 55 -4.65 4.84 -0.67
C ARG A 55 -3.52 5.58 -1.38
N HIS A 56 -2.65 6.24 -0.63
CA HIS A 56 -1.50 6.95 -1.20
C HIS A 56 -0.47 5.99 -1.76
N HIS A 57 -0.20 4.90 -1.05
CA HIS A 57 0.66 3.82 -1.50
C HIS A 57 0.20 3.27 -2.87
N ILE A 58 -1.06 2.86 -2.93
CA ILE A 58 -1.72 2.35 -4.14
C ILE A 58 -1.65 3.37 -5.29
N TYR A 59 -1.81 4.67 -5.00
CA TYR A 59 -1.67 5.74 -6.00
C TYR A 59 -0.26 5.77 -6.61
N VAL A 60 0.77 5.77 -5.77
CA VAL A 60 2.18 5.77 -6.21
C VAL A 60 2.45 4.57 -7.10
N GLU A 61 1.98 3.39 -6.70
CA GLU A 61 2.20 2.18 -7.46
C GLU A 61 1.48 2.17 -8.81
N GLU A 62 0.19 2.46 -8.83
CA GLU A 62 -0.61 2.41 -10.06
C GLU A 62 -0.17 3.46 -11.10
N VAL A 63 0.24 4.64 -10.63
CA VAL A 63 0.56 5.77 -11.52
C VAL A 63 2.02 5.77 -11.96
N LEU A 64 2.94 5.29 -11.14
CA LEU A 64 4.39 5.39 -11.42
C LEU A 64 5.07 4.02 -11.53
N HIS A 65 4.83 3.12 -10.59
CA HIS A 65 5.57 1.86 -10.49
C HIS A 65 5.09 0.80 -11.52
N PHE A 66 3.80 0.48 -11.51
CA PHE A 66 3.19 -0.54 -12.36
C PHE A 66 3.28 -0.26 -13.86
N PRO A 67 3.25 0.99 -14.36
CA PRO A 67 3.50 1.28 -15.78
C PRO A 67 4.85 0.76 -16.29
N ALA A 68 5.92 0.91 -15.50
CA ALA A 68 7.24 0.38 -15.84
C ALA A 68 7.23 -1.16 -15.88
N MET A 69 6.63 -1.78 -14.87
CA MET A 69 6.48 -3.25 -14.80
C MET A 69 5.69 -3.84 -15.97
N LYS A 70 4.58 -3.20 -16.38
CA LYS A 70 3.80 -3.60 -17.55
C LYS A 70 4.66 -3.59 -18.81
N THR A 71 5.45 -2.54 -19.00
CA THR A 71 6.37 -2.39 -20.14
C THR A 71 7.51 -3.42 -20.08
N GLY A 72 7.96 -3.78 -18.89
CA GLY A 72 8.95 -4.82 -18.61
C GLY A 72 8.43 -6.26 -18.75
N GLY A 73 7.17 -6.48 -19.13
CA GLY A 73 6.60 -7.81 -19.37
C GLY A 73 5.88 -8.44 -18.17
N LEU A 74 5.69 -7.71 -17.07
CA LEU A 74 5.00 -8.18 -15.85
C LEU A 74 3.49 -7.90 -15.88
N MET A 75 2.85 -7.92 -17.05
CA MET A 75 1.42 -7.59 -17.20
C MET A 75 0.50 -8.47 -16.34
N GLY A 76 0.76 -9.78 -16.29
CA GLY A 76 -0.04 -10.73 -15.51
C GLY A 76 -0.01 -10.42 -14.01
N PRO A 77 1.18 -10.38 -13.39
CA PRO A 77 1.32 -10.01 -11.98
C PRO A 77 0.73 -8.62 -11.64
N VAL A 78 0.96 -7.60 -12.47
CA VAL A 78 0.36 -6.27 -12.27
C VAL A 78 -1.17 -6.32 -12.30
N PHE A 79 -1.78 -7.10 -13.20
CA PHE A 79 -3.24 -7.22 -13.24
C PHE A 79 -3.82 -7.85 -11.97
N VAL A 80 -3.08 -8.77 -11.34
CA VAL A 80 -3.48 -9.33 -10.03
C VAL A 80 -3.46 -8.24 -8.96
N MET A 81 -2.42 -7.39 -8.92
CA MET A 81 -2.36 -6.30 -7.93
C MET A 81 -3.47 -5.28 -8.15
N LEU A 82 -3.72 -4.84 -9.38
CA LEU A 82 -4.80 -3.89 -9.68
C LEU A 82 -6.16 -4.39 -9.17
N ARG A 83 -6.45 -5.68 -9.35
CA ARG A 83 -7.68 -6.28 -8.80
C ARG A 83 -7.69 -6.23 -7.27
N GLU A 84 -6.59 -6.62 -6.64
CA GLU A 84 -6.47 -6.65 -5.19
C GLU A 84 -6.52 -5.23 -4.57
N HIS A 85 -5.93 -4.23 -5.22
CA HIS A 85 -6.10 -2.82 -4.87
C HIS A 85 -7.56 -2.40 -4.86
N GLY A 86 -8.34 -2.80 -5.87
CA GLY A 86 -9.79 -2.56 -5.90
C GLY A 86 -10.51 -3.20 -4.72
N GLU A 87 -10.20 -4.47 -4.44
CA GLU A 87 -10.77 -5.23 -3.32
C GLU A 87 -10.43 -4.61 -1.94
N LEU A 88 -9.18 -4.17 -1.75
CA LEU A 88 -8.72 -3.48 -0.54
C LEU A 88 -9.37 -2.10 -0.40
N TRP A 89 -9.48 -1.36 -1.49
CA TRP A 89 -10.12 -0.05 -1.53
C TRP A 89 -11.58 -0.12 -1.09
N ASP A 90 -12.34 -1.06 -1.67
CA ASP A 90 -13.76 -1.24 -1.35
C ASP A 90 -13.97 -1.61 0.13
N ARG A 91 -13.06 -2.41 0.72
CA ARG A 91 -13.10 -2.76 2.14
C ARG A 91 -12.78 -1.58 3.04
N MET A 92 -11.82 -0.74 2.68
CA MET A 92 -11.55 0.49 3.40
C MET A 92 -12.75 1.44 3.37
N ASP A 93 -13.40 1.58 2.22
CA ASP A 93 -14.61 2.40 2.07
C ASP A 93 -15.78 1.85 2.90
N GLU A 94 -15.99 0.53 2.91
CA GLU A 94 -17.01 -0.10 3.74
C GLU A 94 -16.76 0.13 5.24
N ILE A 95 -15.52 -0.05 5.71
CA ILE A 95 -15.18 0.17 7.12
C ILE A 95 -15.36 1.64 7.49
N ALA A 96 -14.90 2.58 6.66
CA ALA A 96 -15.10 4.00 6.87
C ALA A 96 -16.60 4.35 7.02
N ALA A 97 -17.44 3.83 6.11
CA ALA A 97 -18.88 4.04 6.18
C ALA A 97 -19.52 3.47 7.46
N LYS A 98 -19.07 2.30 7.93
CA LYS A 98 -19.54 1.72 9.20
C LYS A 98 -19.12 2.56 10.40
N LEU A 99 -17.88 3.07 10.41
CA LEU A 99 -17.38 3.95 11.47
C LEU A 99 -18.18 5.25 11.53
N ASP A 100 -18.44 5.88 10.39
CA ASP A 100 -19.24 7.11 10.30
C ASP A 100 -20.70 6.90 10.73
N ALA A 101 -21.26 5.72 10.46
CA ALA A 101 -22.60 5.33 10.90
C ALA A 101 -22.66 5.00 12.40
N GLY A 102 -21.53 4.93 13.10
CA GLY A 102 -21.45 4.51 14.50
C GLY A 102 -21.80 3.03 14.70
N ALA A 103 -21.51 2.19 13.70
CA ALA A 103 -21.73 0.74 13.77
C ALA A 103 -20.95 0.14 14.95
N ASP A 104 -21.47 -0.95 15.50
CA ASP A 104 -20.78 -1.62 16.59
C ASP A 104 -19.55 -2.42 16.09
N LYS A 105 -18.72 -2.84 17.04
CA LYS A 105 -17.50 -3.59 16.74
C LYS A 105 -17.76 -4.94 16.07
N ALA A 106 -18.90 -5.58 16.36
CA ALA A 106 -19.25 -6.86 15.79
C ALA A 106 -19.65 -6.73 14.31
N GLU A 107 -20.16 -5.57 13.91
CA GLU A 107 -20.44 -5.23 12.50
C GLU A 107 -19.17 -4.87 11.71
N ILE A 108 -18.17 -4.28 12.37
CA ILE A 108 -16.90 -3.88 11.74
C ILE A 108 -15.92 -5.05 11.62
N ALA A 109 -15.86 -5.93 12.64
CA ALA A 109 -14.86 -6.99 12.74
C ALA A 109 -14.77 -7.94 11.53
N PRO A 110 -15.87 -8.38 10.89
CA PRO A 110 -15.79 -9.25 9.72
C PRO A 110 -15.13 -8.57 8.51
N VAL A 111 -15.46 -7.29 8.28
CA VAL A 111 -14.90 -6.51 7.16
C VAL A 111 -13.45 -6.17 7.42
N TRP A 112 -13.12 -5.79 8.66
CA TRP A 112 -11.74 -5.64 9.11
C TRP A 112 -10.92 -6.89 8.85
N LYS A 113 -11.44 -8.07 9.23
CA LYS A 113 -10.72 -9.32 9.02
C LYS A 113 -10.45 -9.60 7.54
N SER A 114 -11.43 -9.31 6.68
CA SER A 114 -11.22 -9.47 5.24
C SER A 114 -10.23 -8.46 4.65
N LEU A 115 -10.15 -7.24 5.20
CA LEU A 115 -9.12 -6.26 4.81
C LEU A 115 -7.74 -6.74 5.23
N GLU A 116 -7.59 -7.17 6.48
CA GLU A 116 -6.33 -7.67 7.05
C GLU A 116 -5.79 -8.87 6.26
N ASP A 117 -6.62 -9.90 6.02
CA ASP A 117 -6.23 -11.10 5.26
C ASP A 117 -5.86 -10.75 3.80
N GLY A 118 -6.61 -9.84 3.20
CA GLY A 118 -6.36 -9.38 1.83
C GLY A 118 -5.04 -8.62 1.73
N LEU A 119 -4.80 -7.71 2.69
CA LEU A 119 -3.62 -6.85 2.70
C LEU A 119 -2.35 -7.66 2.97
N GLU A 120 -2.36 -8.59 3.94
CA GLU A 120 -1.22 -9.47 4.20
C GLU A 120 -0.84 -10.29 2.95
N ALA A 121 -1.83 -10.90 2.30
CA ALA A 121 -1.60 -11.68 1.09
C ALA A 121 -1.17 -10.82 -0.11
N HIS A 122 -1.60 -9.55 -0.16
CA HIS A 122 -1.21 -8.57 -1.16
C HIS A 122 0.26 -8.16 -0.97
N ASN A 123 0.60 -7.62 0.20
CA ASN A 123 1.96 -7.19 0.57
C ASN A 123 2.99 -8.31 0.33
N GLU A 124 2.67 -9.56 0.71
CA GLU A 124 3.57 -10.70 0.51
C GLU A 124 3.96 -10.91 -0.97
N LYS A 125 3.02 -10.74 -1.90
CA LYS A 125 3.31 -10.90 -3.33
C LYS A 125 4.14 -9.74 -3.85
N GLU A 126 3.89 -8.54 -3.36
CA GLU A 126 4.63 -7.37 -3.79
C GLU A 126 6.09 -7.47 -3.36
N GLU A 127 6.30 -7.67 -2.06
CA GLU A 127 7.64 -7.76 -1.45
C GLU A 127 8.47 -8.91 -2.00
N LYS A 128 7.85 -10.06 -2.28
CA LYS A 128 8.59 -11.27 -2.73
C LYS A 128 8.72 -11.38 -4.24
N ILE A 129 7.87 -10.71 -5.03
CA ILE A 129 7.79 -10.93 -6.47
C ILE A 129 7.92 -9.63 -7.24
N LEU A 130 7.09 -8.62 -6.93
CA LEU A 130 7.04 -7.41 -7.75
C LEU A 130 8.19 -6.48 -7.43
N TYR A 131 8.47 -6.19 -6.18
CA TYR A 131 9.52 -5.24 -5.81
C TYR A 131 10.90 -5.69 -6.29
N PRO A 132 11.32 -6.97 -6.11
CA PRO A 132 12.60 -7.43 -6.65
C PRO A 132 12.67 -7.36 -8.18
N ALA A 133 11.58 -7.70 -8.88
CA ALA A 133 11.54 -7.62 -10.33
C ALA A 133 11.41 -6.19 -10.85
N GLY A 134 10.81 -5.30 -10.06
CA GLY A 134 10.58 -3.89 -10.35
C GLY A 134 11.85 -3.08 -10.26
N ASP A 135 12.64 -3.28 -9.20
CA ASP A 135 13.91 -2.57 -8.99
C ASP A 135 14.86 -2.72 -10.19
N ASP A 136 14.88 -3.89 -10.84
CA ASP A 136 15.67 -4.15 -12.06
C ASP A 136 15.15 -3.41 -13.32
N LEU A 137 13.89 -2.97 -13.31
CA LEU A 137 13.20 -2.33 -14.44
C LEU A 137 13.14 -0.81 -14.33
N LEU A 138 13.38 -0.24 -13.15
CA LEU A 138 13.30 1.20 -12.91
C LEU A 138 14.56 1.90 -13.40
N THR A 139 14.37 3.04 -14.07
CA THR A 139 15.46 3.99 -14.30
C THR A 139 15.71 4.81 -13.03
N ASP A 140 16.93 5.31 -12.83
CA ASP A 140 17.28 6.16 -11.67
C ASP A 140 16.31 7.35 -11.49
N ASP A 141 15.93 8.02 -12.58
CA ASP A 141 15.02 9.17 -12.55
C ASP A 141 13.61 8.77 -12.08
N LEU A 142 13.05 7.69 -12.64
CA LEU A 142 11.74 7.18 -12.23
C LEU A 142 11.76 6.68 -10.78
N GLY A 143 12.84 6.01 -10.36
CA GLY A 143 13.00 5.60 -8.97
C GLY A 143 13.03 6.80 -8.02
N ALA A 144 13.73 7.88 -8.38
CA ALA A 144 13.73 9.12 -7.61
C ALA A 144 12.33 9.76 -7.54
N GLU A 145 11.58 9.78 -8.65
CA GLU A 145 10.21 10.29 -8.71
C GLU A 145 9.25 9.50 -7.81
N ILE A 146 9.35 8.16 -7.81
CA ILE A 146 8.56 7.30 -6.92
C ILE A 146 8.86 7.63 -5.45
N LEU A 147 10.13 7.73 -5.08
CA LEU A 147 10.54 8.02 -3.70
C LEU A 147 10.09 9.42 -3.24
N GLU A 148 10.18 10.43 -4.12
CA GLU A 148 9.71 11.78 -3.84
C GLU A 148 8.19 11.82 -3.66
N THR A 149 7.45 11.14 -4.56
CA THR A 149 5.99 11.07 -4.49
C THR A 149 5.56 10.33 -3.24
N LEU A 150 6.17 9.19 -2.90
CA LEU A 150 5.86 8.43 -1.69
C LEU A 150 6.06 9.26 -0.41
N ALA A 151 7.04 10.16 -0.39
CA ALA A 151 7.32 11.05 0.73
C ALA A 151 6.31 12.21 0.88
N ASN A 152 5.51 12.51 -0.15
CA ASN A 152 4.50 13.55 -0.12
C ASN A 152 3.09 12.96 -0.29
N PRO A 153 2.26 12.88 0.77
CA PRO A 153 0.99 12.12 0.80
C PRO A 153 -0.16 12.75 -0.02
N ASP A 154 0.15 13.51 -1.07
CA ASP A 154 -0.80 14.19 -1.92
C ASP A 154 -1.34 13.25 -3.00
N ILE A 155 -2.62 12.90 -2.89
CA ILE A 155 -3.37 12.24 -3.95
C ILE A 155 -4.24 13.30 -4.66
N PRO A 156 -4.32 13.31 -6.01
CA PRO A 156 -5.21 14.21 -6.72
C PRO A 156 -6.67 14.10 -6.26
N GLU A 157 -7.37 15.23 -6.15
CA GLU A 157 -8.78 15.25 -5.75
C GLU A 157 -9.64 14.38 -6.70
N GLY A 158 -10.44 13.49 -6.11
CA GLY A 158 -11.32 12.59 -6.86
C GLY A 158 -10.63 11.39 -7.50
N TRP A 159 -9.33 11.19 -7.26
CA TRP A 159 -8.64 9.98 -7.71
C TRP A 159 -9.09 8.76 -6.91
N THR A 160 -9.24 7.63 -7.62
CA THR A 160 -9.56 6.30 -7.07
C THR A 160 -8.72 5.26 -7.80
N CYS A 161 -8.39 4.14 -7.14
CA CYS A 161 -7.67 3.05 -7.81
C CYS A 161 -8.45 2.48 -9.00
N GLU A 162 -7.73 1.92 -9.98
CA GLU A 162 -8.28 1.53 -11.30
C GLU A 162 -9.49 0.58 -11.20
N MET A 163 -9.47 -0.31 -10.20
CA MET A 163 -10.46 -1.37 -10.02
C MET A 163 -11.42 -1.16 -8.84
N ALA A 164 -11.42 0.02 -8.20
CA ALA A 164 -12.41 0.34 -7.16
C ALA A 164 -13.84 0.13 -7.65
N GLY A 165 -14.69 -0.46 -6.81
CA GLY A 165 -16.10 -0.74 -7.10
C GLY A 165 -16.36 -1.81 -8.15
N ARG A 166 -15.36 -2.66 -8.45
CA ARG A 166 -15.48 -3.77 -9.42
C ARG A 166 -15.46 -5.16 -8.79
N SER A 167 -15.44 -5.22 -7.45
CA SER A 167 -15.47 -6.43 -6.63
C SER A 167 -16.75 -7.25 -6.77
#